data_AF-A0AAV2FRC5-F1
#
_entry.id   AF-A0AAV2FRC5-F1
#
_cell.length_a   1.000
_cell.length_b   1.000
_cell.length_c   1.000
_cell.angle_alpha   90.00
_cell.angle_beta   90.00
_cell.angle_gamma   90.00
#
_symmetry.space_group_name_H-M   'P 1'
#
loop_
_entity.id
_entity.type
_entity.pdbx_description
1 polymer ?
#
loop_
_entity_poly.entity_id
_entity_poly.type
_entity_poly.pdbx_seq_one_letter_code
_entity_poly.pdbx_strand_id
1 'polypeptide(L)'
;MGFEEFEPIYGEPKAEWGKSSDFGRSAVPLRRFLMHVFAPDYYHLKIQATDYSSNTFEANKSISQLKDLQDSIGIGGSWSEFVDYFISSLKSEDVKLVLEK
;
A
#
# COMPACT_ATOMS: atom_id res chain seq x y z
N MET A 1 21.52 2.56 -0.78
CA MET A 1 20.54 2.33 0.28
C MET A 1 19.23 2.01 -0.40
N GLY A 2 18.96 0.72 -0.49
CA GLY A 2 17.72 0.17 -0.97
C GLY A 2 16.93 -0.40 0.21
N PHE A 3 16.52 -1.65 0.10
CA PHE A 3 15.73 -2.34 1.12
C PHE A 3 16.51 -3.44 1.85
N GLU A 4 17.82 -3.27 2.02
CA GLU A 4 18.71 -4.31 2.58
C GLU A 4 18.29 -4.82 3.98
N GLU A 5 17.67 -3.96 4.80
CA GLU A 5 17.23 -4.25 6.16
C GLU A 5 15.72 -4.10 6.33
N PHE A 6 14.95 -4.21 5.24
CA PHE A 6 13.51 -4.01 5.30
C PHE A 6 12.81 -5.18 6.00
N GLU A 7 12.17 -4.88 7.15
CA GLU A 7 11.31 -5.84 7.84
C GLU A 7 9.92 -5.91 7.21
N PRO A 8 9.38 -7.11 6.92
CA PRO A 8 8.04 -7.27 6.40
C PRO A 8 6.98 -6.62 7.29
N ILE A 9 6.04 -5.91 6.66
CA ILE A 9 4.93 -5.24 7.31
C ILE A 9 3.66 -6.04 7.05
N TYR A 10 2.89 -6.29 8.11
CA TYR A 10 1.57 -6.90 8.04
C TYR A 10 0.54 -5.92 8.59
N GLY A 11 -0.64 -5.89 7.98
CA GLY A 11 -1.73 -5.02 8.44
C GLY A 11 -3.09 -5.46 7.91
N GLU A 12 -4.16 -4.89 8.45
CA GLU A 12 -5.53 -5.10 7.99
C GLU A 12 -6.07 -3.76 7.45
N PRO A 13 -5.88 -3.43 6.16
CA PRO A 13 -6.34 -2.17 5.60
C PRO A 13 -7.87 -2.09 5.60
N LYS A 14 -8.39 -0.89 5.83
CA LYS A 14 -9.82 -0.62 5.75
C LYS A 14 -10.26 -0.60 4.29
N ALA A 15 -10.97 -1.65 3.87
CA ALA A 15 -11.49 -1.75 2.52
C ALA A 15 -12.74 -0.88 2.33
N GLU A 16 -12.76 -0.04 1.30
CA GLU A 16 -13.92 0.77 0.91
C GLU A 16 -14.09 0.81 -0.61
N TRP A 17 -15.34 0.96 -1.05
CA TRP A 17 -15.62 1.22 -2.45
C TRP A 17 -15.27 2.67 -2.78
N GLY A 18 -14.63 2.89 -3.93
CA GLY A 18 -14.44 4.23 -4.48
C GLY A 18 -15.77 4.96 -4.64
N LYS A 19 -15.73 6.30 -4.70
CA LYS A 19 -16.91 7.15 -4.87
C LYS A 19 -17.51 7.00 -6.28
N SER A 20 -18.14 5.87 -6.58
CA SER A 20 -19.02 5.72 -7.74
C SER A 20 -20.31 6.47 -7.44
N SER A 21 -20.75 7.33 -8.36
CA SER A 21 -21.96 8.17 -8.31
C SER A 21 -23.31 7.44 -8.19
N ASP A 22 -23.32 6.16 -7.83
CA ASP A 22 -24.51 5.32 -7.80
C ASP A 22 -25.11 5.28 -6.40
N PHE A 23 -25.85 6.34 -6.08
CA PHE A 23 -26.86 6.34 -5.04
C PHE A 23 -27.85 5.19 -5.30
N GLY A 24 -27.76 4.09 -4.54
CA GLY A 24 -28.90 3.17 -4.38
C GLY A 24 -28.66 1.67 -4.58
N ARG A 25 -27.45 1.19 -4.88
CA ARG A 25 -27.18 -0.26 -4.80
C ARG A 25 -26.57 -0.60 -3.45
N SER A 26 -27.26 -1.46 -2.70
CA SER A 26 -26.75 -2.15 -1.50
C SER A 26 -25.28 -2.48 -1.71
N ALA A 27 -24.40 -1.76 -1.00
CA ALA A 27 -22.97 -1.98 -1.13
C ALA A 27 -22.71 -3.41 -0.66
N VAL A 28 -22.22 -4.26 -1.56
CA VAL A 28 -21.79 -5.62 -1.18
C VAL A 28 -20.79 -5.46 -0.05
N PRO A 29 -21.00 -6.08 1.12
CA PRO A 29 -20.06 -5.98 2.23
C PRO A 29 -18.68 -6.43 1.75
N LEU A 30 -17.69 -5.55 1.91
CA LEU A 30 -16.32 -5.90 1.58
C LEU A 30 -15.80 -6.88 2.64
N ARG A 31 -15.13 -7.94 2.16
CA ARG A 31 -14.39 -8.84 3.04
C ARG A 31 -13.23 -8.09 3.66
N ARG A 32 -12.72 -8.61 4.78
CA ARG A 32 -11.47 -8.14 5.37
C ARG A 32 -10.32 -8.51 4.44
N PHE A 33 -9.43 -7.56 4.21
CA PHE A 33 -8.20 -7.77 3.47
C PHE A 33 -7.03 -7.77 4.44
N LEU A 34 -6.07 -8.64 4.18
CA LEU A 34 -4.77 -8.62 4.85
C LEU A 34 -3.75 -8.03 3.89
N MET A 35 -2.99 -7.07 4.38
CA MET A 35 -1.87 -6.45 3.68
C MET A 35 -0.57 -7.10 4.12
N HIS A 36 0.29 -7.38 3.16
CA HIS A 36 1.67 -7.81 3.36
C HIS A 36 2.58 -6.96 2.48
N VAL A 37 3.54 -6.26 3.08
CA VAL A 37 4.55 -5.47 2.37
C VAL A 37 5.92 -6.03 2.68
N PHE A 38 6.68 -6.34 1.65
CA PHE A 38 8.00 -6.95 1.80
C PHE A 38 8.92 -6.57 0.64
N ALA A 39 10.23 -6.65 0.88
CA ALA A 39 11.23 -6.46 -0.15
C ALA A 39 11.64 -7.82 -0.73
N PRO A 40 11.23 -8.20 -1.95
CA PRO A 40 11.69 -9.44 -2.59
C PRO A 40 13.18 -9.40 -2.95
N ASP A 41 13.74 -8.19 -3.11
CA ASP A 41 15.16 -7.94 -3.34
C ASP A 41 15.53 -6.54 -2.82
N TYR A 42 16.78 -6.12 -3.03
CA TYR A 42 17.29 -4.85 -2.52
C TYR A 42 16.73 -3.60 -3.21
N TYR A 43 16.05 -3.73 -4.35
CA TYR A 43 15.63 -2.61 -5.20
C TYR A 43 14.11 -2.48 -5.36
N HIS A 44 13.37 -3.46 -4.88
CA HIS A 44 11.93 -3.56 -5.06
C HIS A 44 11.22 -3.70 -3.72
N LEU A 45 10.05 -3.07 -3.65
CA LEU A 45 9.10 -3.24 -2.57
C LEU A 45 7.79 -3.78 -3.14
N LYS A 46 7.38 -4.93 -2.64
CA LYS A 46 6.13 -5.58 -3.03
C LYS A 46 5.07 -5.33 -1.96
N ILE A 47 3.92 -4.80 -2.39
CA ILE A 47 2.73 -4.56 -1.58
C ILE A 47 1.66 -5.53 -2.08
N GLN A 48 1.14 -6.36 -1.20
CA GLN A 48 0.10 -7.33 -1.48
C GLN A 48 -1.09 -7.08 -0.56
N ALA A 49 -2.31 -7.15 -1.10
CA ALA A 49 -3.55 -7.15 -0.33
C ALA A 49 -4.43 -8.31 -0.77
N THR A 50 -4.85 -9.17 0.15
CA THR A 50 -5.63 -10.38 -0.18
C THR A 50 -6.76 -10.63 0.82
N ASP A 51 -7.90 -11.11 0.32
CA ASP A 51 -9.01 -11.59 1.15
C ASP A 51 -8.95 -13.11 1.41
N TYR A 52 -7.90 -13.79 0.93
CA TYR A 52 -7.71 -15.25 0.96
C TYR A 52 -8.92 -16.07 0.49
N SER A 53 -9.76 -15.47 -0.35
CA SER A 53 -10.96 -16.10 -0.88
C SER A 53 -11.00 -15.98 -2.40
N SER A 54 -11.03 -14.76 -2.91
CA SER A 54 -11.34 -14.49 -4.31
C SER A 54 -10.51 -13.36 -4.90
N ASN A 55 -9.91 -12.49 -4.07
CA ASN A 55 -9.21 -11.30 -4.52
C ASN A 55 -7.81 -11.24 -3.91
N THR A 56 -6.81 -11.06 -4.77
CA THR A 56 -5.44 -10.72 -4.39
C THR A 56 -4.95 -9.64 -5.33
N PHE A 57 -4.53 -8.52 -4.75
CA PHE A 57 -3.95 -7.38 -5.45
C PHE A 57 -2.49 -7.29 -5.11
N GLU A 58 -1.66 -6.96 -6.10
CA GLU A 58 -0.22 -6.81 -5.91
C GLU A 58 0.27 -5.56 -6.63
N ALA A 59 1.20 -4.86 -5.99
CA ALA A 59 1.97 -3.80 -6.59
C ALA A 59 3.44 -4.03 -6.30
N ASN A 60 4.28 -3.95 -7.34
CA ASN A 60 5.73 -3.97 -7.20
C ASN A 60 6.26 -2.57 -7.51
N LYS A 61 7.01 -1.98 -6.58
CA LYS A 61 7.55 -0.63 -6.66
C LYS A 61 9.06 -0.66 -6.59
N SER A 62 9.71 -0.17 -7.64
CA SER A 62 11.15 0.06 -7.66
C SER A 62 11.53 1.30 -6.85
N ILE A 63 12.81 1.39 -6.45
CA ILE A 63 13.36 2.61 -5.81
C ILE A 63 13.08 3.86 -6.65
N SER A 64 13.25 3.81 -7.98
CA SER A 64 13.01 4.97 -8.84
C SER A 64 11.56 5.42 -8.79
N GLN A 65 10.60 4.49 -8.86
CA GLN A 65 9.17 4.82 -8.76
C GLN A 65 8.80 5.40 -7.39
N LEU A 66 9.47 4.98 -6.33
CA LEU A 66 9.27 5.52 -5.00
C LEU A 66 9.91 6.91 -4.82
N LYS A 67 11.01 7.19 -5.51
CA LYS A 67 11.56 8.55 -5.60
C LYS A 67 10.64 9.48 -6.39
N ASP A 68 10.10 9.02 -7.51
CA ASP A 68 9.09 9.78 -8.25
C ASP A 68 7.87 10.06 -7.36
N LEU A 69 7.48 9.09 -6.52
CA LEU A 69 6.43 9.28 -5.52
C LEU A 69 6.81 10.34 -4.49
N GLN A 70 8.02 10.31 -3.92
CA GLN A 70 8.55 11.32 -3.00
C GLN A 70 8.46 12.73 -3.60
N ASP A 71 8.86 12.88 -4.85
CA ASP A 71 8.79 14.16 -5.57
C ASP A 71 7.33 14.60 -5.79
N SER A 72 6.45 13.66 -6.13
CA SER A 72 5.02 13.96 -6.39
C SER A 72 4.25 14.43 -5.16
N ILE A 73 4.56 13.89 -3.98
CA ILE A 73 3.93 14.31 -2.72
C ILE A 73 4.59 15.56 -2.13
N GLY A 74 5.78 15.93 -2.63
CA GLY A 74 6.53 17.11 -2.19
C GLY A 74 7.22 16.96 -0.83
N ILE A 75 7.55 15.74 -0.41
CA ILE A 75 8.34 15.54 0.82
C ILE A 75 9.81 15.77 0.50
N GLY A 76 10.33 16.93 0.92
CA GLY A 76 11.75 17.23 0.91
C GLY A 76 12.53 16.38 1.92
N GLY A 77 13.85 16.37 1.78
CA GLY A 77 14.74 15.60 2.65
C GLY A 77 15.48 14.49 1.92
N SER A 78 16.14 13.64 2.69
CA SER A 78 16.89 12.50 2.21
C SER A 78 15.96 11.34 1.82
N TRP A 79 16.49 10.43 0.98
CA TRP A 79 15.79 9.20 0.63
C TRP A 79 15.44 8.34 1.85
N SER A 80 16.32 8.28 2.85
CA SER A 80 16.08 7.51 4.08
C SER A 80 14.88 8.03 4.85
N GLU A 81 14.78 9.35 5.02
CA GLU A 81 13.65 9.98 5.72
C GLU A 81 12.32 9.71 5.01
N PHE A 82 12.32 9.71 3.67
CA PHE A 82 11.14 9.33 2.91
C PHE A 82 10.77 7.84 3.09
N VAL A 83 11.75 6.93 3.09
CA VAL A 83 11.48 5.50 3.34
C VAL A 83 10.91 5.29 4.74
N ASP A 84 11.47 5.97 5.76
CA ASP A 84 10.98 5.89 7.14
C ASP A 84 9.54 6.42 7.26
N TYR A 85 9.25 7.55 6.59
CA TYR A 85 7.89 8.09 6.48
C TYR A 85 6.94 7.09 5.81
N PHE A 86 7.35 6.52 4.67
CA PHE A 86 6.55 5.58 3.91
C PHE A 86 6.24 4.31 4.73
N ILE A 87 7.24 3.71 5.38
CA ILE A 87 7.08 2.57 6.29
C ILE A 87 6.13 2.92 7.44
N SER A 88 6.30 4.08 8.05
CA SER A 88 5.45 4.54 9.15
C SER A 88 4.00 4.71 8.70
N SER A 89 3.76 5.22 7.49
CA SER A 89 2.42 5.34 6.91
C SER A 89 1.75 3.98 6.67
N LEU A 90 2.51 2.98 6.22
CA LEU A 90 2.02 1.62 6.02
C LEU A 90 1.74 0.88 7.34
N LYS A 91 2.51 1.19 8.39
CA LYS A 91 2.29 0.65 9.75
C LYS A 91 1.17 1.38 10.49
N SER A 92 0.66 2.49 9.96
CA SER A 92 -0.44 3.20 10.58
C SER A 92 -1.75 2.40 10.49
N GLU A 93 -2.64 2.55 11.46
CA GLU A 93 -3.96 1.93 11.44
C GLU A 93 -4.95 2.63 10.48
N ASP A 94 -4.47 3.59 9.66
CA ASP A 94 -5.29 4.38 8.72
C ASP A 94 -5.02 4.04 7.24
N VAL A 95 -4.47 2.86 6.96
CA VAL A 95 -4.30 2.37 5.59
C VAL A 95 -5.66 1.97 5.01
N LYS A 96 -5.99 2.50 3.83
CA LYS A 96 -7.24 2.22 3.11
C LYS A 96 -6.98 1.46 1.83
N LEU A 97 -7.79 0.44 1.57
CA LEU A 97 -7.86 -0.25 0.29
C LEU A 97 -9.10 0.21 -0.46
N VAL A 98 -8.91 1.06 -1.46
CA VAL A 98 -10.01 1.58 -2.28
C VAL A 98 -10.20 0.68 -3.50
N LEU A 99 -11.40 0.11 -3.64
CA LEU A 99 -11.75 -0.74 -4.77
C LEU A 99 -12.63 0.03 -5.76
N GLU A 100 -12.29 -0.03 -7.04
CA GLU A 100 -13.11 0.51 -8.12
C GLU A 100 -14.09 -0.57 -8.61
N LYS A 101 -15.26 -0.15 -9.10
CA LYS A 101 -16.29 -1.03 -9.67
C LYS A 101 -16.18 -1.10 -11.18
#